data_AF-A0A1E7X684-F1
#
_entry.id   AF-A0A1E7X684-F1
#
_cell.length_a   1.000
_cell.length_b   1.000
_cell.length_c   1.000
_cell.angle_alpha   90.00
_cell.angle_beta   90.00
_cell.angle_gamma   90.00
#
_symmetry.space_group_name_H-M   'P 1'
#
loop_
_entity.id
_entity.type
_entity.pdbx_description
1 polymer ?
#
loop_
_entity_poly.entity_id
_entity_poly.type
_entity_poly.pdbx_seq_one_letter_code
_entity_poly.pdbx_strand_id
1 'polypeptide(L)'
;MAARALWKGAISFGLVHIPVDLYTAVQEHDLDLSMLDRRDFSPVGYKRYNKKNGKDVDWDDIVKGYEYEDGEYVVLSDEDLKRANVEATGTIDIQAFVDAADVPLTYYEHPYYLAPSKGGAKVYALLRETLRRAGKIGIATVVIRTKQHLCALVCMDDKIVLNTLRFETEIRDSEDLKLPPVSLKSAGISDKEMKMALSLVEGMAEEWNPSQYHDTYKEDVMALIKKKIKAGQTKTLTAPEPERKAPRSSNVVDLVALLQDSLGKRSGKGATKATPAQDEEAEEEAPAPRKRAAAKTAPARAKTAAARKPAAKSSTARKAA
;
A
#
# COMPACT_ATOMS: atom_id res chain seq x y z
N MET A 1 -6.48 12.85 -15.18
CA MET A 1 -7.47 12.15 -14.34
C MET A 1 -7.61 12.95 -13.05
N ALA A 2 -8.83 13.14 -12.54
CA ALA A 2 -9.02 13.81 -11.25
C ALA A 2 -8.33 12.98 -10.16
N ALA A 3 -7.43 13.59 -9.39
CA ALA A 3 -6.75 12.92 -8.29
C ALA A 3 -7.81 12.36 -7.32
N ARG A 4 -7.67 11.09 -6.93
CA ARG A 4 -8.57 10.48 -5.94
C ARG A 4 -8.17 10.99 -4.56
N ALA A 5 -9.13 11.52 -3.80
CA ALA A 5 -8.89 11.89 -2.41
C ALA A 5 -8.46 10.65 -1.61
N LEU A 6 -7.34 10.77 -0.89
CA LEU A 6 -6.79 9.73 -0.02
C LEU A 6 -7.56 9.66 1.30
N TRP A 7 -8.04 10.81 1.78
CA TRP A 7 -8.78 10.96 3.02
C TRP A 7 -9.75 12.14 2.91
N LYS A 8 -10.85 12.06 3.65
CA LYS A 8 -11.86 13.11 3.74
C LYS A 8 -12.15 13.38 5.21
N GLY A 9 -12.25 14.64 5.57
CA GLY A 9 -12.50 15.01 6.94
C GLY A 9 -12.63 16.50 7.10
N ALA A 10 -12.21 17.03 8.25
CA ALA A 10 -12.26 18.46 8.50
C ALA A 10 -11.08 18.97 9.32
N ILE A 11 -10.66 20.21 9.07
CA ILE A 11 -9.75 20.93 9.95
C ILE A 11 -10.58 21.46 11.12
N SER A 12 -10.17 21.13 12.33
CA SER A 12 -10.75 21.60 13.59
C SER A 12 -9.72 22.45 14.32
N PHE A 13 -10.14 23.63 14.80
CA PHE A 13 -9.37 24.38 15.79
C PHE A 13 -10.31 25.24 16.65
N GLY A 14 -10.34 24.97 17.95
CA GLY A 14 -11.29 25.59 18.86
C GLY A 14 -12.74 25.28 18.47
N LEU A 15 -13.43 26.26 17.87
CA LEU A 15 -14.84 26.15 17.44
C LEU A 15 -15.00 26.13 15.91
N VAL A 16 -13.91 26.22 15.16
CA VAL A 16 -13.94 26.29 13.71
C VAL A 16 -13.80 24.90 13.13
N HIS A 17 -14.71 24.55 12.21
CA HIS A 17 -14.73 23.25 11.55
C HIS A 17 -14.80 23.44 10.02
N ILE A 18 -13.76 23.03 9.30
CA ILE A 18 -13.59 23.29 7.86
C ILE A 18 -13.51 21.96 7.12
N PRO A 19 -14.53 21.57 6.34
CA PRO A 19 -14.50 20.31 5.61
C PRO A 19 -13.45 20.37 4.48
N VAL A 20 -12.57 19.36 4.44
CA VAL A 20 -11.45 19.25 3.49
C VAL A 20 -11.26 17.82 2.98
N ASP A 21 -10.75 17.73 1.76
CA ASP A 21 -10.30 16.51 1.11
C ASP A 21 -8.76 16.54 1.02
N LEU A 22 -8.12 15.44 1.38
CA LEU A 22 -6.65 15.28 1.37
C LEU A 22 -6.22 14.49 0.14
N TYR A 23 -5.23 15.01 -0.58
CA TYR A 23 -4.63 14.43 -1.78
C TYR A 23 -3.12 14.27 -1.59
N THR A 24 -2.54 13.23 -2.17
CA THR A 24 -1.06 13.11 -2.20
C THR A 24 -0.46 14.25 -3.02
N ALA A 25 0.56 14.92 -2.49
CA ALA A 25 1.33 15.91 -3.24
C ALA A 25 2.48 15.29 -4.03
N VAL A 26 2.84 14.05 -3.70
CA VAL A 26 3.89 13.29 -4.39
C VAL A 26 3.23 12.29 -5.34
N GLN A 27 3.72 12.27 -6.56
CA GLN A 27 3.47 11.18 -7.50
C GLN A 27 4.81 10.51 -7.79
N GLU A 28 4.98 9.31 -7.26
CA GLU A 28 6.12 8.48 -7.60
C GLU A 28 5.96 7.99 -9.05
N HIS A 29 7.03 8.10 -9.81
CA HIS A 29 7.08 7.71 -11.20
C HIS A 29 8.12 6.60 -11.38
N ASP A 30 7.98 5.52 -10.63
CA ASP A 30 8.85 4.37 -10.76
C ASP A 30 8.63 3.64 -12.10
N LEU A 31 9.68 2.95 -12.54
CA LEU A 31 9.60 2.04 -13.67
C LEU A 31 8.95 0.74 -13.21
N ASP A 32 7.71 0.49 -13.64
CA ASP A 32 7.01 -0.76 -13.38
C ASP A 32 7.66 -1.92 -14.16
N LEU A 33 8.67 -2.55 -13.56
CA LEU A 33 9.31 -3.74 -14.10
C LEU A 33 8.56 -4.98 -13.62
N SER A 34 8.01 -5.74 -14.57
CA SER A 34 7.44 -7.04 -14.28
C SER A 34 8.57 -8.05 -14.01
N MET A 35 8.43 -8.83 -12.94
CA MET A 35 9.32 -9.95 -12.70
C MET A 35 8.98 -11.10 -13.65
N LEU A 36 9.97 -11.55 -14.41
CA LEU A 36 9.84 -12.66 -15.34
C LEU A 36 10.84 -13.76 -14.96
N ASP A 37 10.46 -15.02 -15.05
CA ASP A 37 11.40 -16.13 -14.89
C ASP A 37 12.41 -16.10 -16.05
N ARG A 38 13.70 -16.11 -15.75
CA ARG A 38 14.76 -16.04 -16.76
C ARG A 38 14.73 -17.22 -17.76
N ARG A 39 14.17 -18.37 -17.38
CA ARG A 39 14.19 -19.60 -18.16
C ARG A 39 13.20 -19.52 -19.33
N ASP A 40 11.97 -19.09 -19.06
CA ASP A 40 10.85 -19.09 -20.00
C ASP A 40 10.21 -17.70 -20.21
N PHE A 41 10.64 -16.71 -19.44
CA PHE A 41 10.16 -15.33 -19.43
C PHE A 41 8.71 -15.18 -19.00
N SER A 42 8.14 -16.19 -18.32
CA SER A 42 6.79 -16.14 -17.76
C SER A 42 6.72 -15.17 -16.56
N PRO A 43 5.59 -14.45 -16.37
CA PRO A 43 5.41 -13.59 -15.20
C PRO A 43 5.47 -14.35 -13.87
N VAL A 44 6.22 -13.81 -12.91
CA VAL A 44 6.37 -14.39 -11.57
C VAL A 44 5.31 -13.79 -10.64
N GLY A 45 4.54 -14.66 -9.99
CA GLY A 45 3.55 -14.29 -8.97
C GLY A 45 4.05 -14.52 -7.54
N TYR A 46 3.40 -13.87 -6.57
CA TYR A 46 3.62 -14.10 -5.15
C TYR A 46 2.51 -14.96 -4.55
N LYS A 47 2.87 -15.84 -3.62
CA LYS A 47 1.93 -16.66 -2.86
C LYS A 47 2.22 -16.57 -1.37
N ARG A 48 1.18 -16.37 -0.56
CA ARG A 48 1.27 -16.43 0.90
C ARG A 48 1.10 -17.88 1.32
N TYR A 49 2.03 -18.39 2.09
CA TYR A 49 1.98 -19.75 2.61
C TYR A 49 2.44 -19.79 4.07
N ASN A 50 1.93 -20.74 4.82
CA ASN A 50 2.30 -20.96 6.21
C ASN A 50 3.64 -21.69 6.28
N LYS A 51 4.64 -21.06 6.90
CA LYS A 51 6.02 -21.54 6.96
C LYS A 51 6.17 -22.93 7.60
N LYS A 52 5.23 -23.37 8.44
CA LYS A 52 5.28 -24.66 9.15
C LYS A 52 4.76 -25.82 8.30
N ASN A 53 3.70 -25.59 7.52
CA ASN A 53 2.99 -26.66 6.80
C ASN A 53 3.03 -26.52 5.27
N GLY A 54 3.57 -25.42 4.74
CA GLY A 54 3.69 -25.16 3.31
C GLY A 54 2.37 -24.86 2.60
N LYS A 55 1.24 -24.79 3.32
CA LYS A 55 -0.08 -24.55 2.75
C LYS A 55 -0.31 -23.07 2.51
N ASP A 56 -1.11 -22.78 1.50
CA ASP A 56 -1.53 -21.42 1.18
C ASP A 56 -2.35 -20.83 2.33
N VAL A 57 -2.23 -19.52 2.50
CA VAL A 57 -2.96 -18.78 3.53
C VAL A 57 -3.77 -17.70 2.85
N ASP A 58 -5.08 -17.71 3.10
CA ASP A 58 -5.98 -16.66 2.66
C ASP A 58 -5.78 -15.40 3.51
N TRP A 59 -6.19 -14.24 2.99
CA TRP A 59 -6.09 -12.97 3.73
C TRP A 59 -6.88 -12.98 5.03
N ASP A 60 -8.05 -13.63 5.04
CA ASP A 60 -8.92 -13.70 6.22
C ASP A 60 -8.30 -14.53 7.36
N ASP A 61 -7.35 -15.41 7.03
CA ASP A 61 -6.62 -16.25 8.00
C ASP A 61 -5.33 -15.58 8.53
N ILE A 62 -5.02 -14.35 8.11
CA ILE A 62 -3.81 -13.63 8.52
C ILE A 62 -4.12 -12.65 9.65
N VAL A 63 -3.58 -12.94 10.83
CA VAL A 63 -3.59 -12.03 11.98
C VAL A 63 -2.23 -11.36 12.18
N LYS A 64 -2.24 -10.17 12.79
CA LYS A 64 -1.01 -9.45 13.15
C LYS A 64 -0.58 -9.91 14.54
N GLY A 65 0.71 -10.19 14.71
CA GLY A 65 1.30 -10.55 16.01
C GLY A 65 2.44 -9.61 16.36
N TYR A 66 2.55 -9.22 17.64
CA TYR A 66 3.71 -8.54 18.19
C TYR A 66 4.53 -9.53 19.01
N GLU A 67 5.79 -9.73 18.64
CA GLU A 67 6.72 -10.60 19.37
C GLU A 67 7.23 -9.87 20.62
N TYR A 68 6.93 -10.39 21.80
CA TYR A 68 7.38 -9.80 23.07
C TYR A 68 8.56 -10.58 23.69
N GLU A 69 8.67 -11.87 23.36
CA GLU A 69 9.81 -12.75 23.65
C GLU A 69 10.08 -13.65 22.44
N ASP A 70 11.30 -14.21 22.32
CA ASP A 70 11.71 -15.04 21.18
C ASP A 70 10.74 -16.20 20.94
N GLY A 71 9.95 -16.12 19.87
CA GLY A 71 8.93 -17.11 19.54
C GLY A 71 7.57 -16.93 20.23
N GLU A 72 7.40 -15.94 21.11
CA GLU A 72 6.14 -15.64 21.80
C GLU A 72 5.48 -14.36 21.26
N TYR A 73 4.25 -14.50 20.76
CA TYR A 73 3.53 -13.45 20.05
C TYR A 73 2.21 -13.12 20.75
N VAL A 74 1.94 -11.83 20.93
CA VAL A 74 0.59 -11.34 21.24
C VAL A 74 -0.13 -11.08 19.94
N VAL A 75 -1.25 -11.77 19.71
CA VAL A 75 -2.11 -11.53 18.55
C VAL A 75 -2.91 -10.24 18.78
N LEU A 76 -2.85 -9.34 17.80
CA LEU A 76 -3.60 -8.10 17.78
C LEU A 76 -4.68 -8.21 16.71
N SER A 77 -5.94 -8.18 17.13
CA SER A 77 -7.05 -8.06 16.18
C SER A 77 -7.13 -6.63 15.64
N ASP A 78 -7.78 -6.45 14.49
CA ASP A 78 -8.05 -5.11 13.97
C ASP A 78 -8.98 -4.31 14.92
N GLU A 79 -9.79 -4.97 15.76
CA GLU A 79 -10.57 -4.30 16.80
C GLU A 79 -9.70 -3.79 17.94
N ASP A 80 -8.71 -4.56 18.40
CA ASP A 80 -7.78 -4.14 19.46
C ASP A 80 -6.99 -2.92 19.01
N LEU A 81 -6.52 -2.92 17.76
CA LEU A 81 -5.83 -1.79 17.15
C LEU A 81 -6.74 -0.55 17.04
N LYS A 82 -8.02 -0.74 16.68
CA LYS A 82 -8.99 0.36 16.61
C LYS A 82 -9.34 0.93 17.98
N ARG A 83 -9.42 0.10 19.03
CA ARG A 83 -9.69 0.55 20.41
C ARG A 83 -8.48 1.25 21.03
N ALA A 84 -7.28 0.81 20.70
CA ALA A 84 -6.04 1.44 21.15
C ALA A 84 -5.79 2.79 20.48
N ASN A 85 -6.22 2.94 19.22
CA ASN A 85 -6.11 4.19 18.49
C ASN A 85 -7.21 5.15 18.96
N VAL A 86 -6.81 6.35 19.41
CA VAL A 86 -7.72 7.46 19.72
C VAL A 86 -8.71 7.62 18.57
N GLU A 87 -10.00 7.75 18.91
CA GLU A 87 -11.12 7.80 17.96
C GLU A 87 -10.69 8.47 16.65
N ALA A 88 -10.80 7.75 15.53
CA ALA A 88 -10.57 8.32 14.22
C ALA A 88 -11.67 9.34 13.95
N THR A 89 -11.55 10.53 14.53
CA THR A 89 -12.53 11.61 14.49
C THR A 89 -12.75 12.13 13.08
N GLY A 90 -11.89 11.73 12.13
CA GLY A 90 -11.92 12.27 10.77
C GLY A 90 -11.58 13.76 10.77
N THR A 91 -10.83 14.22 11.78
CA THR A 91 -10.43 15.63 11.92
C THR A 91 -8.92 15.79 11.89
N ILE A 92 -8.46 16.90 11.33
CA ILE A 92 -7.13 17.46 11.52
C ILE A 92 -7.26 18.48 12.64
N ASP A 93 -6.80 18.15 13.84
CA ASP A 93 -6.96 19.00 15.02
C ASP A 93 -5.73 19.87 15.22
N ILE A 94 -5.87 21.19 15.04
CA ILE A 94 -4.77 22.15 15.22
C ILE A 94 -4.59 22.43 16.72
N GLN A 95 -3.41 22.10 17.21
CA GLN A 95 -3.03 22.25 18.61
C GLN A 95 -2.29 23.56 18.88
N ALA A 96 -1.48 24.03 17.92
CA ALA A 96 -0.68 25.24 18.08
C ALA A 96 -0.40 25.93 16.74
N PHE A 97 -0.01 27.19 16.80
CA PHE A 97 0.55 27.94 15.66
C PHE A 97 1.97 28.36 16.01
N VAL A 98 2.94 27.99 15.18
CA VAL A 98 4.38 28.24 15.40
C VAL A 98 5.00 28.90 14.16
N ASP A 99 6.20 29.46 14.29
CA ASP A 99 6.94 29.95 13.12
C ASP A 99 7.47 28.76 12.30
N ALA A 100 7.43 28.88 10.98
CA ALA A 100 7.93 27.81 10.10
C ALA A 100 9.43 27.53 10.33
N ALA A 101 10.19 28.54 10.75
CA ALA A 101 11.61 28.44 11.06
C ALA A 101 11.91 27.67 12.36
N ASP A 102 10.94 27.58 13.27
CA ASP A 102 11.11 26.86 14.55
C ASP A 102 11.01 25.34 14.38
N VAL A 103 10.47 24.87 13.24
CA VAL A 103 10.36 23.44 12.93
C VAL A 103 11.55 23.03 12.05
N PRO A 104 12.53 22.27 12.57
CA PRO A 104 13.67 21.84 11.78
C PRO A 104 13.25 20.97 10.61
N LEU A 105 13.98 21.07 9.49
CA LEU A 105 13.72 20.28 8.28
C LEU A 105 13.73 18.76 8.51
N THR A 106 14.45 18.30 9.54
CA THR A 106 14.52 16.88 9.93
C THR A 106 13.19 16.29 10.39
N TYR A 107 12.25 17.13 10.82
CA TYR A 107 10.91 16.68 11.24
C TYR A 107 9.98 16.44 10.06
N TYR A 108 10.18 17.10 8.92
CA TYR A 108 9.27 16.98 7.77
C TYR A 108 9.44 15.63 7.06
N GLU A 109 8.31 15.03 6.65
CA GLU A 109 8.29 13.71 6.01
C GLU A 109 7.56 13.73 4.66
N HIS A 110 6.22 13.68 4.64
CA HIS A 110 5.44 13.57 3.40
C HIS A 110 4.46 14.74 3.21
N PRO A 111 4.48 15.43 2.06
CA PRO A 111 3.53 16.48 1.75
C PRO A 111 2.21 15.95 1.19
N TYR A 112 1.11 16.58 1.59
CA TYR A 112 -0.25 16.35 1.12
C TYR A 112 -0.94 17.68 0.80
N TYR A 113 -1.77 17.70 -0.24
CA TYR A 113 -2.59 18.86 -0.57
C TYR A 113 -3.96 18.76 0.10
N LEU A 114 -4.39 19.85 0.74
CA LEU A 114 -5.74 19.99 1.27
C LEU A 114 -6.58 20.85 0.33
N ALA A 115 -7.69 20.32 -0.15
CA ALA A 115 -8.69 21.09 -0.90
C ALA A 115 -9.99 21.21 -0.08
N PRO A 116 -10.71 22.34 -0.14
CA PRO A 116 -11.98 22.47 0.55
C PRO A 116 -13.04 21.55 -0.05
N SER A 117 -13.77 20.81 0.79
CA SER A 117 -14.95 20.06 0.36
C SER A 117 -16.18 20.98 0.27
N LYS A 118 -17.32 20.43 -0.17
CA LYS A 118 -18.56 21.17 -0.39
C LYS A 118 -18.97 21.97 0.87
N GLY A 119 -19.11 23.29 0.73
CA GLY A 119 -19.47 24.20 1.81
C GLY A 119 -18.31 24.78 2.63
N GLY A 120 -17.07 24.28 2.47
CA GLY A 120 -15.91 24.72 3.24
C GLY A 120 -15.09 25.86 2.63
N ALA A 121 -15.36 26.24 1.37
CA ALA A 121 -14.46 27.11 0.58
C ALA A 121 -14.18 28.48 1.23
N LYS A 122 -15.20 29.15 1.78
CA LYS A 122 -15.04 30.48 2.42
C LYS A 122 -14.17 30.40 3.67
N VAL A 123 -14.41 29.41 4.52
CA VAL A 123 -13.69 29.26 5.79
C VAL A 123 -12.27 28.75 5.56
N TYR A 124 -12.07 27.87 4.57
CA TYR A 124 -10.76 27.46 4.09
C TYR A 124 -9.92 28.65 3.61
N ALA A 125 -10.51 29.51 2.76
CA ALA A 125 -9.83 30.70 2.25
C ALA A 125 -9.47 31.67 3.39
N LEU A 126 -10.34 31.81 4.39
CA LEU A 126 -10.08 32.60 5.59
C LEU A 126 -8.90 32.05 6.39
N LEU A 127 -8.86 30.74 6.65
CA LEU A 127 -7.74 30.09 7.35
C LEU A 127 -6.42 30.29 6.57
N ARG A 128 -6.43 30.02 5.26
CA ARG A 128 -5.27 30.20 4.38
C ARG A 128 -4.73 31.64 4.45
N GLU A 129 -5.61 32.63 4.33
CA GLU A 129 -5.21 34.03 4.37
C GLU A 129 -4.73 34.46 5.77
N THR A 130 -5.33 33.90 6.83
CA THR A 130 -4.92 34.16 8.22
C THR A 130 -3.52 33.63 8.49
N LEU A 131 -3.25 32.38 8.13
CA LEU A 131 -1.93 31.76 8.27
C LEU A 131 -0.87 32.53 7.47
N ARG A 132 -1.19 32.92 6.23
CA ARG A 132 -0.29 33.71 5.36
C ARG A 132 0.05 35.06 5.97
N ARG A 133 -0.94 35.80 6.49
CA ARG A 133 -0.70 37.12 7.12
C ARG A 133 0.00 37.01 8.46
N ALA A 134 -0.27 35.97 9.22
CA ALA A 134 0.36 35.73 10.51
C ALA A 134 1.81 35.22 10.36
N GLY A 135 2.18 34.69 9.19
CA GLY A 135 3.49 34.07 8.98
C GLY A 135 3.69 32.78 9.80
N LYS A 136 2.60 32.15 10.24
CA LYS A 136 2.61 30.97 11.11
C LYS A 136 2.20 29.72 10.34
N ILE A 137 2.62 28.57 10.87
CA ILE A 137 2.16 27.24 10.45
C ILE A 137 1.36 26.62 11.60
N GLY A 138 0.35 25.82 11.27
CA GLY A 138 -0.45 25.11 12.27
C GLY A 138 0.15 23.73 12.58
N ILE A 139 0.47 23.45 13.84
CA ILE A 139 0.82 22.10 14.29
C ILE A 139 -0.48 21.38 14.64
N ALA A 140 -0.69 20.23 14.02
CA ALA A 140 -1.93 19.49 14.13
C ALA A 140 -1.68 17.98 14.24
N THR A 141 -2.68 17.26 14.75
CA THR A 141 -2.73 15.80 14.69
C THR A 141 -3.82 15.34 13.74
N VAL A 142 -3.55 14.27 13.00
CA VAL A 142 -4.51 13.68 12.06
C VAL A 142 -4.38 12.16 12.07
N VAL A 143 -5.52 11.47 12.03
CA VAL A 143 -5.53 10.01 11.86
C VAL A 143 -5.72 9.69 10.38
N ILE A 144 -4.67 9.18 9.75
CA ILE A 144 -4.70 8.72 8.36
C ILE A 144 -4.71 7.19 8.37
N ARG A 145 -5.77 6.60 7.81
CA ARG A 145 -6.04 5.15 7.83
C ARG A 145 -6.13 4.60 9.26
N THR A 146 -5.02 4.11 9.81
CA THR A 146 -4.96 3.45 11.12
C THR A 146 -3.91 4.06 12.05
N LYS A 147 -3.20 5.11 11.61
CA LYS A 147 -2.12 5.72 12.38
C LYS A 147 -2.40 7.20 12.59
N GLN A 148 -2.16 7.65 13.81
CA GLN A 148 -2.09 9.08 14.12
C GLN A 148 -0.74 9.63 13.65
N HIS A 149 -0.78 10.76 12.97
CA HIS A 149 0.37 11.50 12.50
C HIS A 149 0.36 12.89 13.13
N LEU A 150 1.55 13.35 13.55
CA LEU A 150 1.80 14.76 13.75
C LEU A 150 1.94 15.41 12.37
N CYS A 151 1.44 16.64 12.19
CA CYS A 151 1.53 17.33 10.91
C CYS A 151 1.65 18.85 11.06
N ALA A 152 2.24 19.47 10.05
CA ALA A 152 2.32 20.92 9.87
C ALA A 152 1.41 21.34 8.71
N LEU A 153 0.50 22.25 8.99
CA LEU A 153 -0.34 22.95 8.02
C LEU A 153 0.37 24.22 7.58
N VAL A 154 0.90 24.20 6.36
CA VAL A 154 1.69 25.29 5.78
C VAL A 154 0.92 25.90 4.61
N CYS A 155 0.82 27.22 4.56
CA CYS A 155 0.29 27.91 3.39
C CYS A 155 1.37 28.05 2.33
N MET A 156 1.15 27.44 1.17
CA MET A 156 2.02 27.55 0.01
C MET A 156 1.19 27.97 -1.19
N ASP A 157 1.53 29.10 -1.80
CA ASP A 157 0.74 29.72 -2.87
C ASP A 157 -0.74 29.84 -2.44
N ASP A 158 -1.67 29.40 -3.29
CA ASP A 158 -3.11 29.42 -3.06
C ASP A 158 -3.68 28.20 -2.32
N LYS A 159 -2.84 27.38 -1.71
CA LYS A 159 -3.24 26.12 -1.05
C LYS A 159 -2.63 25.96 0.34
N ILE A 160 -3.30 25.17 1.16
CA ILE A 160 -2.77 24.66 2.42
C ILE A 160 -2.19 23.27 2.13
N VAL A 161 -0.91 23.12 2.45
CA VAL A 161 -0.17 21.85 2.38
C VAL A 161 -0.09 21.29 3.79
N LEU A 162 -0.49 20.03 3.94
CA LEU A 162 -0.29 19.26 5.17
C LEU A 162 0.97 18.44 4.99
N ASN A 163 2.02 18.75 5.73
CA ASN A 163 3.21 17.92 5.80
C ASN A 163 3.13 17.03 7.04
N THR A 164 3.26 15.72 6.88
CA THR A 164 3.45 14.86 8.05
C THR A 164 4.80 15.18 8.69
N LEU A 165 4.80 15.14 10.02
CA LEU A 165 5.97 15.34 10.85
C LEU A 165 6.30 14.04 11.57
N ARG A 166 7.60 13.79 11.72
CA ARG A 166 8.16 12.75 12.57
C ARG A 166 7.96 13.14 14.03
N PHE A 167 7.70 12.17 14.88
CA PHE A 167 7.81 12.37 16.32
C PHE A 167 9.28 12.47 16.71
N GLU A 168 9.56 13.18 17.81
CA GLU A 168 10.92 13.31 18.35
C GLU A 168 11.58 11.95 18.57
N THR A 169 10.83 10.96 19.05
CA THR A 169 11.29 9.58 19.29
C THR A 169 11.69 8.82 18.03
N GLU A 170 11.32 9.30 16.84
CA GLU A 170 11.70 8.71 15.55
C GLU A 170 13.00 9.31 15.00
N ILE A 171 13.47 10.41 15.60
CA ILE A 171 14.72 11.08 15.21
C ILE A 171 15.84 10.54 16.09
N ARG A 172 16.88 10.01 15.45
CA ARG A 172 18.04 9.50 16.17
C ARG A 172 18.89 10.65 16.70
N ASP A 173 19.37 10.51 17.94
CA ASP A 173 20.33 11.44 18.53
C ASP A 173 21.64 11.50 17.73
N SER A 174 22.14 12.72 17.56
CA SER A 174 23.39 12.96 16.84
C SER A 174 24.63 12.92 17.73
N GLU A 175 24.49 12.65 19.03
CA GLU A 175 25.60 12.70 20.01
C GLU A 175 26.73 11.70 19.68
N ASP A 176 26.38 10.56 19.09
CA ASP A 176 27.34 9.54 18.67
C ASP A 176 28.11 9.90 17.38
N LEU A 177 27.70 10.96 16.66
CA LEU A 177 28.40 11.36 15.45
C LEU A 177 29.70 12.07 15.80
N LYS A 178 30.81 11.57 15.23
CA LYS A 178 32.13 12.19 15.32
C LYS A 178 32.20 13.42 14.40
N LEU A 179 31.54 14.50 14.80
CA LEU A 179 31.54 15.77 14.08
C LEU A 179 32.79 16.61 14.45
N PRO A 180 33.29 17.44 13.51
CA PRO A 180 34.36 18.37 13.82
C PRO A 180 33.91 19.42 14.86
N PRO A 181 34.86 20.06 15.55
CA PRO A 181 34.56 21.10 16.53
C PRO A 181 33.75 22.25 15.94
N VAL A 182 32.78 22.78 16.70
CA VAL A 182 31.82 23.80 16.23
C VAL A 182 32.50 25.14 15.89
N SER A 183 33.60 25.50 16.57
CA SER A 183 34.29 26.76 16.30
C SER A 183 35.34 26.63 15.19
N LEU A 184 35.43 27.65 14.33
CA LEU A 184 36.42 27.70 13.23
C LEU A 184 37.85 27.52 13.73
N LYS A 185 38.19 28.14 14.86
CA LYS A 185 39.52 28.04 15.49
C LYS A 185 39.83 26.62 15.96
N SER A 186 38.87 25.96 16.62
CA SER A 186 39.03 24.57 17.06
C SER A 186 39.04 23.57 15.90
N ALA A 187 38.43 23.94 14.77
CA ALA A 187 38.49 23.18 13.52
C ALA A 187 39.76 23.48 12.69
N GLY A 188 40.61 24.42 13.11
CA GLY A 188 41.83 24.79 12.40
C GLY A 188 41.60 25.59 11.12
N ILE A 189 40.43 26.21 10.95
CA ILE A 189 40.04 26.94 9.74
C ILE A 189 40.46 28.40 9.87
N SER A 190 41.22 28.91 8.89
CA SER A 190 41.65 30.31 8.84
C SER A 190 40.62 31.22 8.15
N ASP A 191 40.66 32.51 8.48
CA ASP A 191 39.77 33.52 7.87
C ASP A 191 40.01 33.65 6.34
N LYS A 192 41.23 33.38 5.86
CA LYS A 192 41.54 33.41 4.43
C LYS A 192 40.88 32.26 3.68
N GLU A 193 40.91 31.06 4.25
CA GLU A 193 40.23 29.88 3.69
C GLU A 193 38.72 30.08 3.68
N MET A 194 38.14 30.62 4.76
CA MET A 194 36.71 30.93 4.81
C MET A 194 36.31 31.94 3.74
N LYS A 195 37.07 33.02 3.54
CA LYS A 195 36.78 34.02 2.49
C LYS A 195 36.85 33.43 1.08
N MET A 196 37.84 32.57 0.83
CA MET A 196 37.97 31.88 -0.46
C MET A 196 36.78 30.95 -0.69
N ALA A 197 36.39 30.17 0.32
CA ALA A 197 35.24 29.28 0.25
C ALA A 197 33.93 30.04 -0.01
N LEU A 198 33.69 31.16 0.67
CA LEU A 198 32.53 32.02 0.43
C LEU A 198 32.49 32.55 -1.01
N SER A 199 33.63 32.98 -1.56
CA SER A 199 33.71 33.47 -2.95
C SER A 199 33.37 32.36 -3.97
N LEU A 200 33.74 31.11 -3.68
CA LEU A 200 33.37 29.96 -4.52
C LEU A 200 31.87 29.68 -4.45
N VAL A 201 31.27 29.73 -3.26
CA VAL A 201 29.82 29.56 -3.09
C VAL A 201 29.05 30.65 -3.81
N GLU A 202 29.47 31.91 -3.68
CA GLU A 202 28.86 33.05 -4.39
C GLU A 202 28.98 32.90 -5.91
N GLY A 203 30.13 32.43 -6.41
CA GLY A 203 30.34 32.17 -7.83
C GLY A 203 29.54 30.99 -8.40
N MET A 204 29.03 30.11 -7.53
CA MET A 204 28.20 28.94 -7.88
C MET A 204 26.74 29.10 -7.45
N ALA A 205 26.35 30.24 -6.88
CA ALA A 205 25.00 30.48 -6.41
C ALA A 205 24.08 30.75 -7.60
N GLU A 206 23.00 29.98 -7.69
CA GLU A 206 21.98 30.10 -8.73
C GLU A 206 20.59 30.15 -8.08
N GLU A 207 19.59 30.68 -8.81
CA GLU A 207 18.20 30.63 -8.36
C GLU A 207 17.67 29.19 -8.39
N TRP A 208 16.93 28.81 -7.34
CA TRP A 208 16.37 27.46 -7.26
C TRP A 208 15.38 27.20 -8.40
N ASN A 209 15.77 26.36 -9.34
CA ASN A 209 14.90 25.89 -10.41
C ASN A 209 14.84 24.35 -10.40
N PRO A 210 13.77 23.75 -9.84
CA PRO A 210 13.67 22.29 -9.75
C PRO A 210 13.63 21.60 -11.12
N SER A 211 13.23 22.31 -12.18
CA SER A 211 13.15 21.75 -13.53
C SER A 211 14.50 21.47 -14.18
N GLN A 212 15.61 21.94 -13.62
CA GLN A 212 16.96 21.63 -14.11
C GLN A 212 17.47 20.28 -13.60
N TYR A 213 16.85 19.72 -12.55
CA TYR A 213 17.27 18.47 -11.94
C TYR A 213 16.34 17.35 -12.42
N HIS A 214 16.91 16.36 -13.09
CA HIS A 214 16.19 15.20 -13.62
C HIS A 214 16.78 13.91 -13.08
N ASP A 215 15.91 12.91 -12.91
CA ASP A 215 16.32 11.54 -12.64
C ASP A 215 16.92 10.93 -13.92
N THR A 216 18.24 11.05 -14.05
CA THR A 216 18.99 10.55 -15.20
C THR A 216 18.95 9.03 -15.31
N TYR A 217 18.81 8.32 -14.19
CA TYR A 217 18.79 6.86 -14.18
C TYR A 217 17.58 6.33 -14.96
N LYS A 218 16.40 6.90 -14.71
CA LYS A 218 15.18 6.51 -15.43
C LYS A 218 15.30 6.77 -16.93
N GLU A 219 15.84 7.93 -17.30
CA GLU A 219 16.05 8.30 -18.71
C GLU A 219 17.00 7.32 -19.41
N ASP A 220 18.10 6.97 -18.75
CA ASP A 220 19.09 6.01 -19.24
C ASP A 220 18.50 4.62 -19.42
N VAL A 221 17.73 4.14 -18.44
CA VAL A 221 17.04 2.84 -18.51
C VAL A 221 16.01 2.84 -19.64
N MET A 222 15.22 3.90 -19.79
CA MET A 222 14.26 4.03 -20.90
C MET A 222 14.96 4.10 -22.27
N ALA A 223 16.11 4.78 -22.36
CA ALA A 223 16.92 4.81 -23.56
C ALA A 223 17.47 3.42 -23.90
N LEU A 224 17.93 2.66 -22.90
CA LEU A 224 18.34 1.26 -23.07
C LEU A 224 17.19 0.36 -23.51
N ILE A 225 16.00 0.49 -22.91
CA ILE A 225 14.80 -0.25 -23.32
C ILE A 225 14.47 0.07 -24.80
N LYS A 226 14.43 1.35 -25.19
CA LYS A 226 14.19 1.76 -26.58
C LYS A 226 15.24 1.19 -27.55
N LYS A 227 16.52 1.19 -27.17
CA LYS A 227 17.60 0.58 -27.97
C LYS A 227 17.39 -0.93 -28.15
N LYS A 228 17.05 -1.65 -27.07
CA LYS A 228 16.76 -3.09 -27.12
C LYS A 228 15.53 -3.42 -27.97
N ILE A 229 14.48 -2.62 -27.89
CA ILE A 229 13.28 -2.76 -28.75
C ILE A 229 13.66 -2.57 -30.22
N LYS A 230 14.40 -1.51 -30.56
CA LYS A 230 14.86 -1.25 -31.94
C LYS A 230 15.80 -2.34 -32.47
N ALA A 231 16.61 -2.93 -31.59
CA ALA A 231 17.49 -4.06 -31.92
C ALA A 231 16.75 -5.40 -32.01
N GLY A 232 15.41 -5.43 -31.85
CA GLY A 232 14.61 -6.66 -31.91
C GLY A 232 14.82 -7.61 -30.73
N GLN A 233 15.44 -7.15 -29.63
CA GLN A 233 15.69 -7.94 -28.41
C GLN A 233 14.44 -8.02 -27.52
N THR A 234 13.28 -8.26 -28.13
CA THR A 234 11.98 -8.37 -27.45
C THR A 234 11.54 -9.82 -27.34
N LYS A 235 10.88 -10.19 -26.24
CA LYS A 235 10.28 -11.51 -26.08
C LYS A 235 8.76 -11.38 -26.02
N THR A 236 8.08 -12.04 -26.94
CA THR A 236 6.62 -12.10 -26.97
C THR A 236 6.17 -13.22 -26.05
N LEU A 237 5.53 -12.88 -24.92
CA LEU A 237 5.06 -13.85 -23.91
C LEU A 237 3.65 -14.35 -24.20
N THR A 238 2.88 -13.58 -24.93
CA THR A 238 1.52 -13.93 -25.34
C THR A 238 1.53 -14.12 -26.85
N ALA A 239 1.57 -15.37 -27.31
CA ALA A 239 0.95 -15.64 -28.61
C ALA A 239 -0.52 -15.21 -28.47
N PRO A 240 -1.09 -14.42 -29.40
CA PRO A 240 -2.50 -14.07 -29.32
C PRO A 240 -3.27 -15.38 -29.18
N GLU A 241 -3.97 -15.53 -28.07
CA GLU A 241 -4.89 -16.65 -27.88
C GLU A 241 -5.83 -16.59 -29.10
N PRO A 242 -5.90 -17.62 -29.96
CA PRO A 242 -6.85 -17.60 -31.05
C PRO A 242 -8.19 -17.34 -30.40
N GLU A 243 -8.86 -16.26 -30.81
CA GLU A 243 -10.16 -15.85 -30.27
C GLU A 243 -10.95 -17.12 -29.97
N ARG A 244 -11.22 -17.39 -28.69
CA ARG A 244 -12.18 -18.43 -28.32
C ARG A 244 -13.45 -18.02 -29.03
N LYS A 245 -13.71 -18.63 -30.19
CA LYS A 245 -14.98 -18.50 -30.89
C LYS A 245 -16.01 -18.85 -29.82
N ALA A 246 -16.78 -17.85 -29.41
CA ALA A 246 -17.90 -18.05 -28.52
C ALA A 246 -18.67 -19.27 -29.05
N PRO A 247 -19.06 -20.23 -28.20
CA PRO A 247 -19.86 -21.35 -28.66
C PRO A 247 -21.06 -20.76 -29.38
N ARG A 248 -21.18 -21.08 -30.68
CA ARG A 248 -22.34 -20.68 -31.46
C ARG A 248 -23.56 -21.18 -30.69
N SER A 249 -24.41 -20.25 -30.30
CA SER A 249 -25.69 -20.54 -29.68
C SER A 249 -26.38 -21.62 -30.51
N SER A 250 -26.53 -22.80 -29.91
CA SER A 250 -27.23 -23.94 -30.49
C SER A 250 -28.65 -23.54 -30.84
N ASN A 251 -29.02 -23.76 -32.10
CA ASN A 251 -30.38 -23.84 -32.66
C ASN A 251 -31.50 -23.32 -31.76
N VAL A 252 -31.83 -22.03 -31.90
CA VAL A 252 -33.20 -21.59 -31.69
C VAL A 252 -34.00 -22.17 -32.85
N VAL A 253 -34.60 -23.33 -32.61
CA VAL A 253 -35.63 -23.90 -33.48
C VAL A 253 -36.70 -22.83 -33.69
N ASP A 254 -37.01 -22.60 -34.96
CA ASP A 254 -37.96 -21.61 -35.44
C ASP A 254 -39.37 -21.89 -34.89
N LEU A 255 -39.65 -21.28 -33.74
CA LEU A 255 -40.97 -21.31 -33.08
C LEU A 255 -42.04 -20.61 -33.94
N VAL A 256 -41.65 -19.78 -34.91
CA VAL A 256 -42.58 -19.11 -35.84
C VAL A 256 -43.02 -20.09 -36.93
N ALA A 257 -42.13 -20.95 -37.41
CA ALA A 257 -42.48 -22.02 -38.35
C ALA A 257 -43.42 -23.07 -37.71
N LEU A 258 -43.19 -23.45 -36.46
CA LEU A 258 -44.07 -24.37 -35.73
C LEU A 258 -45.44 -23.77 -35.38
N LEU A 259 -45.52 -22.44 -35.21
CA LEU A 259 -46.79 -21.76 -34.95
C LEU A 259 -47.63 -21.58 -36.22
N GLN A 260 -46.98 -21.39 -37.39
CA GLN A 260 -47.65 -21.33 -38.68
C GLN A 260 -48.22 -22.69 -39.09
N ASP A 261 -47.54 -23.80 -38.76
CA ASP A 261 -48.07 -25.15 -38.95
C ASP A 261 -49.24 -25.50 -38.01
N SER A 262 -49.32 -24.87 -36.83
CA SER A 262 -50.38 -25.10 -35.85
C SER A 262 -51.68 -24.31 -36.11
N LEU A 263 -51.62 -23.24 -36.90
CA LEU A 263 -52.77 -22.40 -37.27
C LEU A 263 -53.42 -22.79 -38.62
N GLY A 264 -52.83 -23.72 -39.36
CA GLY A 264 -53.21 -24.05 -40.73
C GLY A 264 -53.68 -25.48 -40.98
N LYS A 265 -54.68 -26.00 -40.25
CA LYS A 265 -55.60 -27.07 -40.74
C LYS A 265 -56.69 -27.42 -39.73
N ARG A 266 -57.92 -26.95 -40.00
CA ARG A 266 -59.17 -27.47 -39.44
C ARG A 266 -60.11 -27.82 -40.60
N SER A 267 -60.85 -28.92 -40.45
CA SER A 267 -61.76 -29.61 -41.40
C SER A 267 -61.08 -30.78 -42.12
N GLY A 268 -61.55 -32.03 -42.09
CA GLY A 268 -62.70 -32.65 -41.47
C GLY A 268 -62.88 -34.07 -42.02
N LYS A 269 -63.43 -34.97 -41.19
CA LYS A 269 -64.18 -36.20 -41.54
C LYS A 269 -63.40 -37.47 -41.97
N GLY A 270 -63.69 -38.58 -41.28
CA GLY A 270 -63.67 -39.94 -41.86
C GLY A 270 -62.96 -41.02 -41.02
N ALA A 271 -63.75 -41.95 -40.47
CA ALA A 271 -63.37 -43.19 -39.76
C ALA A 271 -62.35 -44.08 -40.54
N THR A 272 -61.62 -45.06 -40.00
CA THR A 272 -62.01 -46.18 -39.13
C THR A 272 -60.77 -47.01 -38.69
N LYS A 273 -60.78 -47.59 -37.47
CA LYS A 273 -60.15 -48.87 -37.01
C LYS A 273 -58.71 -49.26 -37.40
N ALA A 274 -57.83 -49.43 -36.40
CA ALA A 274 -57.42 -50.72 -35.78
C ALA A 274 -55.98 -50.66 -35.20
N THR A 275 -55.86 -50.89 -33.89
CA THR A 275 -54.65 -51.24 -33.11
C THR A 275 -54.42 -52.76 -33.16
N PRO A 276 -53.46 -53.37 -32.42
CA PRO A 276 -52.13 -52.98 -31.92
C PRO A 276 -51.07 -54.10 -32.16
N ALA A 277 -49.84 -53.95 -31.65
CA ALA A 277 -49.07 -54.95 -30.85
C ALA A 277 -47.56 -54.58 -30.89
N GLN A 278 -46.96 -54.26 -29.74
CA GLN A 278 -46.11 -55.15 -28.89
C GLN A 278 -44.62 -54.99 -29.24
N ASP A 279 -43.63 -54.84 -28.36
CA ASP A 279 -43.36 -55.34 -27.00
C ASP A 279 -42.31 -54.39 -26.34
N GLU A 280 -42.38 -54.05 -25.04
CA GLU A 280 -41.73 -54.72 -23.87
C GLU A 280 -40.18 -54.74 -23.97
N GLU A 281 -39.34 -54.45 -22.97
CA GLU A 281 -39.38 -54.45 -21.49
C GLU A 281 -38.06 -53.77 -21.01
N ALA A 282 -38.06 -52.92 -19.97
CA ALA A 282 -37.68 -53.19 -18.56
C ALA A 282 -36.16 -53.30 -18.28
N GLU A 283 -35.59 -52.36 -17.50
CA GLU A 283 -35.14 -52.52 -16.08
C GLU A 283 -33.63 -52.94 -16.03
N GLU A 284 -32.77 -52.64 -15.07
CA GLU A 284 -32.86 -52.13 -13.70
C GLU A 284 -31.44 -51.70 -13.19
N GLU A 285 -31.44 -50.83 -12.18
CA GLU A 285 -30.55 -50.74 -11.00
C GLU A 285 -29.00 -50.55 -11.00
N ALA A 286 -28.60 -49.63 -10.11
CA ALA A 286 -27.25 -49.39 -9.57
C ALA A 286 -26.91 -50.34 -8.39
N PRO A 287 -25.68 -50.39 -7.82
CA PRO A 287 -25.32 -49.44 -6.74
C PRO A 287 -23.81 -49.13 -6.51
N ALA A 288 -23.57 -47.92 -5.95
CA ALA A 288 -22.67 -47.46 -4.86
C ALA A 288 -21.24 -48.03 -4.55
N PRO A 289 -20.37 -47.25 -3.83
CA PRO A 289 -18.90 -47.22 -4.01
C PRO A 289 -18.07 -47.90 -2.89
N ARG A 290 -16.76 -48.07 -3.10
CA ARG A 290 -15.79 -48.59 -2.10
C ARG A 290 -14.65 -47.61 -1.75
N LYS A 291 -14.42 -47.50 -0.44
CA LYS A 291 -13.25 -46.92 0.28
C LYS A 291 -11.98 -47.75 0.08
N ARG A 292 -10.80 -47.13 0.28
CA ARG A 292 -9.59 -47.84 0.70
C ARG A 292 -8.74 -46.99 1.68
N ALA A 293 -8.21 -47.66 2.69
CA ALA A 293 -7.50 -47.11 3.84
C ALA A 293 -5.98 -47.37 3.78
N ALA A 294 -5.24 -46.44 4.39
CA ALA A 294 -4.00 -46.50 5.20
C ALA A 294 -2.90 -47.55 4.98
N ALA A 295 -1.64 -47.08 5.04
CA ALA A 295 -0.54 -47.77 5.72
C ALA A 295 0.51 -46.76 6.26
N LYS A 296 0.90 -46.97 7.53
CA LYS A 296 1.98 -46.27 8.28
C LYS A 296 3.29 -47.05 8.16
N THR A 297 4.44 -46.39 8.30
CA THR A 297 5.60 -46.89 9.07
C THR A 297 6.64 -45.79 9.35
N ALA A 298 7.04 -45.67 10.62
CA ALA A 298 8.32 -45.16 11.12
C ALA A 298 8.94 -46.29 11.99
N PRO A 299 10.25 -46.29 12.33
CA PRO A 299 10.66 -45.62 13.58
C PRO A 299 12.14 -45.15 13.73
N ALA A 300 12.35 -44.36 14.81
CA ALA A 300 13.49 -44.32 15.78
C ALA A 300 14.88 -43.67 15.49
N ARG A 301 15.02 -42.42 15.97
CA ARG A 301 15.87 -41.89 17.09
C ARG A 301 17.34 -42.35 17.30
N ALA A 302 18.26 -41.38 17.38
CA ALA A 302 19.43 -41.37 18.27
C ALA A 302 19.82 -39.93 18.70
N LYS A 303 20.33 -39.78 19.92
CA LYS A 303 20.64 -38.55 20.67
C LYS A 303 22.15 -38.24 20.69
N THR A 304 22.52 -36.97 20.81
CA THR A 304 23.64 -36.43 21.64
C THR A 304 23.41 -34.91 21.81
N ALA A 305 23.04 -34.39 22.98
CA ALA A 305 23.83 -34.08 24.18
C ALA A 305 24.45 -32.65 24.14
N ALA A 306 23.83 -31.76 24.93
CA ALA A 306 24.28 -30.41 25.26
C ALA A 306 25.15 -30.41 26.53
N ALA A 307 26.10 -29.48 26.62
CA ALA A 307 26.71 -29.06 27.87
C ALA A 307 27.16 -27.60 27.79
N ARG A 308 26.49 -26.70 28.52
CA ARG A 308 27.14 -25.60 29.25
C ARG A 308 26.23 -25.08 30.37
N LYS A 309 26.82 -25.00 31.54
CA LYS A 309 26.27 -24.71 32.87
C LYS A 309 26.08 -23.19 33.05
N PRO A 310 25.10 -22.73 33.86
CA PRO A 310 24.95 -21.32 34.21
C PRO A 310 25.85 -20.94 35.39
N ALA A 311 26.28 -19.67 35.44
CA ALA A 311 26.91 -19.07 36.61
C ALA A 311 25.89 -18.15 37.31
N ALA A 312 25.50 -18.54 38.51
CA ALA A 312 24.85 -17.68 39.49
C ALA A 312 25.88 -17.32 40.57
N LYS A 313 25.98 -16.03 40.91
CA LYS A 313 26.38 -15.57 42.24
C LYS A 313 25.47 -14.40 42.64
N SER A 314 24.55 -14.69 43.55
CA SER A 314 24.04 -13.81 44.59
C SER A 314 25.22 -13.33 45.48
N SER A 315 25.19 -12.36 46.39
CA SER A 315 24.20 -11.43 46.94
C SER A 315 24.98 -10.52 47.92
N THR A 316 24.61 -9.24 47.97
CA THR A 316 24.63 -8.29 49.12
C THR A 316 25.37 -8.63 50.43
N ALA A 317 26.20 -7.68 50.89
CA ALA A 317 26.29 -7.31 52.32
C ALA A 317 26.80 -5.85 52.54
N ARG A 318 25.88 -5.02 53.03
CA ARG A 318 25.99 -3.87 53.97
C ARG A 318 27.36 -3.64 54.66
N LYS A 319 27.82 -2.37 54.75
CA LYS A 319 27.81 -1.47 55.94
C LYS A 319 29.04 -0.51 56.02
N ALA A 320 28.73 0.77 56.34
CA ALA A 320 29.52 1.80 57.04
C ALA A 320 30.87 2.29 56.46
N ALA A 321 30.94 3.56 56.03
CA ALA A 321 31.32 4.73 56.83
C ALA A 321 31.02 5.99 56.00
#